data_AF-A0A956EXL7-F1
#
_entry.id   AF-A0A956EXL7-F1
#
_cell.length_a   1.000
_cell.length_b   1.000
_cell.length_c   1.000
_cell.angle_alpha   90.00
_cell.angle_beta   90.00
_cell.angle_gamma   90.00
#
_symmetry.space_group_name_H-M   'P 1'
#
loop_
_entity.id
_entity.type
_entity.pdbx_description
1 polymer ?
#
loop_
_entity_poly.entity_id
_entity_poly.type
_entity_poly.pdbx_seq_one_letter_code
_entity_poly.pdbx_strand_id
1 'polypeptide(L)'
;MTILSRQHALSPFLPDAWAPALEALARIQKLTEEETELGARQTEARALYAKLLEQAWAYREPIPESLSVEAPNFRRWFSEAVLLWMRYAETSSAPLVDTAGTRTLAKFPVDFPVDAGARAAMRRAVQGAFGWSDAEMRELEAKVAHLTSNLDIKLKITACVTQFLEEQKSGSRDPRLVLMDVLYGELPWRVGDIDWVITGTSIFPCVPRKKDQLLKDDWDERSAEEQAVIGAFMVKLRKANTANTLRFPAFGLAPNRPAEPLWGRLVAACGVSEEVLLETLETMVMIVPTHQVDQYVVHDSWGHTWQEALSEFEWEYARVLELADDLTPDAGPAFGGDVATLGSCLRVENDALEVDEAALLEIAKQDVLGRFGVATSIALSEMLADFMESKFARLVPDEALPTSSLIDVAHLKIDLSLSDIGRQIKRLAKPYRRLATEPEAQQHFADALIAAGFPTAHALPAAQRVGVTLWQALEPLLSSELSPTQVGWTANLTPKPDTASGSSNNAVAKVGAETVPSTLYRRAMLQLTLIAAEL
;
A
#
# COMPACT_ATOMS: atom_id res chain seq x y z
N MET A 1 -15.11 9.53 -11.34
CA MET A 1 -14.98 8.84 -10.04
C MET A 1 -15.99 7.70 -10.00
N THR A 2 -15.51 6.51 -10.31
CA THR A 2 -16.25 5.26 -10.27
C THR A 2 -15.81 4.52 -9.03
N ILE A 3 -16.50 4.79 -7.92
CA ILE A 3 -16.37 3.94 -6.75
C ILE A 3 -17.40 2.84 -6.98
N LEU A 4 -16.94 1.63 -7.33
CA LEU A 4 -17.78 0.45 -7.19
C LEU A 4 -18.31 0.47 -5.76
N SER A 5 -19.62 0.53 -5.60
CA SER A 5 -20.24 0.68 -4.29
C SER A 5 -19.78 -0.46 -3.37
N ARG A 6 -19.67 -0.21 -2.05
CA ARG A 6 -19.34 -1.26 -1.05
C ARG A 6 -20.25 -2.49 -1.21
N GLN A 7 -21.49 -2.28 -1.67
CA GLN A 7 -22.46 -3.34 -1.96
C GLN A 7 -22.00 -4.30 -3.07
N HIS A 8 -21.27 -3.79 -4.07
CA HIS A 8 -20.73 -4.63 -5.14
C HIS A 8 -19.25 -4.99 -4.96
N ALA A 9 -18.56 -4.37 -3.99
CA ALA A 9 -17.19 -4.72 -3.60
C ALA A 9 -17.04 -6.23 -3.32
N LEU A 10 -18.05 -6.81 -2.67
CA LEU A 10 -18.08 -8.22 -2.28
C LEU A 10 -18.83 -9.12 -3.26
N SER A 11 -19.27 -8.60 -4.41
CA SER A 11 -19.95 -9.44 -5.39
C SER A 11 -18.92 -10.37 -6.04
N PRO A 12 -19.13 -11.69 -6.02
CA PRO A 12 -18.22 -12.62 -6.69
C PRO A 12 -18.31 -12.54 -8.23
N PHE A 13 -19.25 -11.74 -8.75
CA PHE A 13 -19.53 -11.64 -10.18
C PHE A 13 -19.45 -10.20 -10.67
N LEU A 14 -19.02 -10.06 -11.92
CA LEU A 14 -19.15 -8.84 -12.70
C LEU A 14 -20.19 -9.02 -13.80
N PRO A 15 -20.91 -7.95 -14.20
CA PRO A 15 -21.75 -7.98 -15.39
C PRO A 15 -20.95 -8.37 -16.64
N ASP A 16 -21.56 -9.09 -17.58
CA ASP A 16 -20.93 -9.51 -18.86
C ASP A 16 -20.36 -8.33 -19.67
N ALA A 17 -20.93 -7.12 -19.48
CA ALA A 17 -20.45 -5.91 -20.11
C ALA A 17 -18.96 -5.62 -19.82
N TRP A 18 -18.41 -6.12 -18.71
CA TRP A 18 -17.01 -5.92 -18.31
C TRP A 18 -16.02 -6.83 -19.05
N ALA A 19 -16.48 -7.84 -19.78
CA ALA A 19 -15.62 -8.80 -20.47
C ALA A 19 -14.54 -8.15 -21.37
N PRO A 20 -14.86 -7.15 -22.21
CA PRO A 20 -13.87 -6.55 -23.11
C PRO A 20 -12.76 -5.81 -22.36
N ALA A 21 -13.07 -5.23 -21.19
CA ALA A 21 -12.09 -4.55 -20.35
C ALA A 21 -11.13 -5.57 -19.70
N LEU A 22 -11.66 -6.67 -19.19
CA LEU A 22 -10.86 -7.76 -18.62
C LEU A 22 -9.93 -8.39 -19.65
N GLU A 23 -10.41 -8.60 -20.88
CA GLU A 23 -9.59 -9.09 -21.98
C GLU A 23 -8.46 -8.12 -22.34
N ALA A 24 -8.74 -6.81 -22.37
CA ALA A 24 -7.72 -5.79 -22.64
C ALA A 24 -6.65 -5.74 -21.53
N LEU A 25 -7.06 -5.81 -20.26
CA LEU A 25 -6.16 -5.87 -19.12
C LEU A 25 -5.29 -7.14 -19.12
N ALA A 26 -5.89 -8.30 -19.38
CA ALA A 26 -5.16 -9.55 -19.50
C ALA A 26 -4.15 -9.52 -20.66
N ARG A 27 -4.49 -8.85 -21.77
CA ARG A 27 -3.56 -8.65 -22.89
C ARG A 27 -2.42 -7.71 -22.53
N ILE A 28 -2.71 -6.59 -21.85
CA ILE A 28 -1.69 -5.67 -21.32
C ILE A 28 -0.71 -6.42 -20.41
N GLN A 29 -1.21 -7.25 -19.49
CA GLN A 29 -0.35 -8.08 -18.64
C GLN A 29 0.55 -9.01 -19.46
N LYS A 30 0.03 -9.67 -20.48
CA LYS A 30 0.86 -10.54 -21.34
C LYS A 30 1.94 -9.77 -22.09
N LEU A 31 1.66 -8.55 -22.52
CA LEU A 31 2.65 -7.70 -23.20
C LEU A 31 3.87 -7.39 -22.33
N THR A 32 3.71 -7.31 -20.99
CA THR A 32 4.86 -7.08 -20.11
C THR A 32 5.77 -8.30 -20.00
N GLU A 33 5.25 -9.50 -20.27
CA GLU A 33 5.96 -10.79 -20.21
C GLU A 33 6.57 -11.21 -21.57
N GLU A 34 6.11 -10.63 -22.68
CA GLU A 34 6.56 -11.00 -24.04
C GLU A 34 7.94 -10.45 -24.40
N GLU A 35 8.76 -11.27 -25.08
CA GLU A 35 10.09 -10.89 -25.60
C GLU A 35 10.02 -10.18 -26.98
N THR A 36 8.89 -9.56 -27.32
CA THR A 36 8.71 -8.83 -28.58
C THR A 36 9.39 -7.45 -28.53
N GLU A 37 9.61 -6.84 -29.71
CA GLU A 37 10.23 -5.53 -29.84
C GLU A 37 9.50 -4.48 -28.97
N LEU A 38 10.25 -3.73 -28.16
CA LEU A 38 9.70 -2.78 -27.19
C LEU A 38 8.73 -1.77 -27.82
N GLY A 39 9.05 -1.25 -29.01
CA GLY A 39 8.21 -0.28 -29.72
C GLY A 39 6.86 -0.87 -30.17
N ALA A 40 6.84 -2.13 -30.61
CA ALA A 40 5.61 -2.83 -30.99
C ALA A 40 4.71 -3.06 -29.76
N ARG A 41 5.29 -3.51 -28.65
CA ARG A 41 4.58 -3.68 -27.37
C ARG A 41 3.96 -2.39 -26.86
N GLN A 42 4.74 -1.31 -26.89
CA GLN A 42 4.27 0.02 -26.48
C GLN A 42 3.10 0.50 -27.35
N THR A 43 3.17 0.28 -28.66
CA THR A 43 2.11 0.69 -29.59
C THR A 43 0.81 -0.09 -29.34
N GLU A 44 0.89 -1.41 -29.22
CA GLU A 44 -0.29 -2.24 -28.96
C GLU A 44 -0.92 -1.89 -27.62
N ALA A 45 -0.11 -1.73 -26.58
CA ALA A 45 -0.62 -1.39 -25.27
C ALA A 45 -1.29 -0.02 -25.25
N ARG A 46 -0.71 0.99 -25.90
CA ARG A 46 -1.36 2.32 -26.02
C ARG A 46 -2.76 2.20 -26.62
N ALA A 47 -2.94 1.36 -27.64
CA ALA A 47 -4.26 1.11 -28.23
C ALA A 47 -5.22 0.42 -27.25
N LEU A 48 -4.74 -0.56 -26.47
CA LEU A 48 -5.54 -1.24 -25.44
C LEU A 48 -5.94 -0.29 -24.31
N TYR A 49 -5.05 0.59 -23.85
CA TYR A 49 -5.36 1.61 -22.85
C TYR A 49 -6.37 2.63 -23.35
N ALA A 50 -6.23 3.12 -24.59
CA ALA A 50 -7.21 4.02 -25.18
C ALA A 50 -8.60 3.36 -25.20
N LYS A 51 -8.68 2.09 -25.59
CA LYS A 51 -9.92 1.31 -25.54
C LYS A 51 -10.47 1.17 -24.12
N LEU A 52 -9.62 0.91 -23.12
CA LEU A 52 -10.03 0.83 -21.71
C LEU A 52 -10.62 2.15 -21.21
N LEU A 53 -9.96 3.28 -21.50
CA LEU A 53 -10.42 4.61 -21.10
C LEU A 53 -11.74 5.01 -21.78
N GLU A 54 -11.88 4.71 -23.08
CA GLU A 54 -13.14 4.92 -23.80
C GLU A 54 -14.30 4.13 -23.17
N GLN A 55 -14.02 2.90 -22.72
CA GLN A 55 -15.02 2.01 -22.15
C GLN A 55 -15.29 2.26 -20.66
N ALA A 56 -14.33 2.81 -19.90
CA ALA A 56 -14.43 3.03 -18.46
C ALA A 56 -15.73 3.75 -18.05
N TRP A 57 -16.15 4.73 -18.85
CA TRP A 57 -17.40 5.47 -18.64
C TRP A 57 -18.67 4.60 -18.68
N ALA A 58 -18.69 3.57 -19.53
CA ALA A 58 -19.82 2.65 -19.65
C ALA A 58 -19.96 1.74 -18.42
N TYR A 59 -18.88 1.60 -17.64
CA TYR A 59 -18.83 0.75 -16.45
C TYR A 59 -19.08 1.52 -15.15
N ARG A 60 -19.43 2.80 -15.25
CA ARG A 60 -19.57 3.66 -14.09
C ARG A 60 -20.77 3.28 -13.22
N GLU A 61 -20.51 2.87 -11.99
CA GLU A 61 -21.56 2.74 -10.98
C GLU A 61 -22.02 4.12 -10.49
N PRO A 62 -23.30 4.28 -10.09
CA PRO A 62 -23.79 5.49 -9.47
C PRO A 62 -22.98 5.81 -8.21
N ILE A 63 -22.61 7.08 -8.03
CA ILE A 63 -21.98 7.53 -6.78
C ILE A 63 -23.01 7.33 -5.65
N PRO A 64 -22.67 6.59 -4.57
CA PRO A 64 -23.54 6.46 -3.41
C PRO A 64 -23.93 7.84 -2.87
N GLU A 65 -25.17 8.00 -2.41
CA GLU A 65 -25.65 9.28 -1.86
C GLU A 65 -24.76 9.79 -0.72
N SER A 66 -24.20 8.89 0.08
CA SER A 66 -23.25 9.17 1.16
C SER A 66 -21.93 9.80 0.71
N LEU A 67 -21.58 9.68 -0.58
CA LEU A 67 -20.39 10.25 -1.21
C LEU A 67 -20.74 11.42 -2.15
N SER A 68 -22.02 11.83 -2.21
CA SER A 68 -22.42 12.99 -3.01
C SER A 68 -21.82 14.28 -2.46
N VAL A 69 -21.63 15.30 -3.31
CA VAL A 69 -21.05 16.59 -2.90
C VAL A 69 -21.85 17.27 -1.78
N GLU A 70 -23.15 16.98 -1.73
CA GLU A 70 -24.07 17.50 -0.71
C GLU A 70 -24.05 16.70 0.59
N ALA A 71 -23.47 15.49 0.61
CA ALA A 71 -23.41 14.67 1.80
C ALA A 71 -22.51 15.32 2.87
N PRO A 72 -22.93 15.31 4.16
CA PRO A 72 -22.11 15.85 5.25
C PRO A 72 -20.69 15.25 5.30
N ASN A 73 -20.57 13.95 5.02
CA ASN A 73 -19.29 13.25 5.00
C ASN A 73 -18.37 13.74 3.89
N PHE A 74 -18.90 14.00 2.69
CA PHE A 74 -18.11 14.55 1.59
C PHE A 74 -17.54 15.91 1.95
N ARG A 75 -18.38 16.82 2.49
CA ARG A 75 -17.94 18.16 2.90
C ARG A 75 -16.81 18.08 3.91
N ARG A 76 -16.94 17.16 4.87
CA ARG A 76 -15.92 16.88 5.90
C ARG A 76 -14.62 16.39 5.26
N TRP A 77 -14.65 15.32 4.49
CA TRP A 77 -13.45 14.75 3.85
C TRP A 77 -12.78 15.73 2.88
N PHE A 78 -13.54 16.48 2.10
CA PHE A 78 -12.99 17.49 1.21
C PHE A 78 -12.28 18.59 2.00
N SER A 79 -12.88 19.05 3.10
CA SER A 79 -12.27 20.06 3.97
C SER A 79 -10.99 19.53 4.62
N GLU A 80 -11.00 18.29 5.12
CA GLU A 80 -9.80 17.60 5.65
C GLU A 80 -8.71 17.50 4.58
N ALA A 81 -9.05 17.07 3.36
CA ALA A 81 -8.11 16.94 2.25
C ALA A 81 -7.47 18.28 1.86
N VAL A 82 -8.25 19.38 1.81
CA VAL A 82 -7.69 20.72 1.55
C VAL A 82 -6.74 21.16 2.66
N LEU A 83 -7.10 20.91 3.93
CA LEU A 83 -6.25 21.24 5.06
C LEU A 83 -4.94 20.44 5.06
N LEU A 84 -4.99 19.15 4.73
CA LEU A 84 -3.81 18.29 4.54
C LEU A 84 -2.96 18.77 3.35
N TRP A 85 -3.60 19.13 2.24
CA TRP A 85 -2.91 19.63 1.04
C TRP A 85 -2.10 20.89 1.31
N MET A 86 -2.55 21.76 2.22
CA MET A 86 -1.75 22.92 2.64
C MET A 86 -0.44 22.54 3.35
N ARG A 87 -0.36 21.34 3.92
CA ARG A 87 0.84 20.79 4.55
C ARG A 87 1.74 20.03 3.57
N TYR A 88 1.27 19.71 2.37
CA TYR A 88 2.03 18.98 1.35
C TYR A 88 3.40 19.58 1.08
N ALA A 89 3.47 20.91 0.96
CA ALA A 89 4.72 21.63 0.74
C ALA A 89 5.74 21.44 1.88
N GLU A 90 5.30 21.18 3.10
CA GLU A 90 6.20 20.97 4.24
C GLU A 90 6.98 19.67 4.12
N THR A 91 6.52 18.69 3.33
CA THR A 91 7.17 17.37 3.27
C THR A 91 8.49 17.45 2.51
N SER A 92 8.46 17.94 1.27
CA SER A 92 9.61 17.77 0.34
C SER A 92 9.97 19.01 -0.51
N SER A 93 9.42 20.19 -0.23
CA SER A 93 9.53 21.36 -1.13
C SER A 93 10.88 22.03 -1.30
N ALA A 94 11.75 21.97 -0.30
CA ALA A 94 13.08 22.52 -0.40
C ALA A 94 14.11 21.58 0.23
N PRO A 95 15.29 21.39 -0.40
CA PRO A 95 16.38 20.69 0.26
C PRO A 95 16.82 21.50 1.48
N LEU A 96 16.94 20.82 2.62
CA LEU A 96 17.72 21.30 3.75
C LEU A 96 19.22 21.08 3.49
N VAL A 97 19.55 19.97 2.83
CA VAL A 97 20.90 19.64 2.36
C VAL A 97 20.79 19.01 0.98
N ASP A 98 21.64 19.44 0.04
CA ASP A 98 21.81 18.76 -1.24
C ASP A 98 23.27 18.86 -1.68
N THR A 99 24.06 17.84 -1.38
CA THR A 99 25.44 17.72 -1.88
C THR A 99 25.54 16.83 -3.12
N ALA A 100 24.46 16.13 -3.48
CA ALA A 100 24.40 15.32 -4.69
C ALA A 100 24.17 16.16 -5.95
N GLY A 101 23.67 17.39 -5.79
CA GLY A 101 23.39 18.31 -6.88
C GLY A 101 22.14 17.91 -7.65
N THR A 102 21.06 17.59 -6.93
CA THR A 102 19.79 17.20 -7.55
C THR A 102 19.27 18.31 -8.45
N ARG A 103 18.78 17.91 -9.63
CA ARG A 103 18.25 18.85 -10.63
C ARG A 103 16.75 19.04 -10.45
N THR A 104 16.08 18.05 -9.88
CA THR A 104 14.61 17.96 -9.82
C THR A 104 14.02 18.58 -8.55
N LEU A 105 14.71 18.44 -7.42
CA LEU A 105 14.16 18.78 -6.10
C LEU A 105 13.67 20.22 -6.00
N ALA A 106 14.51 21.18 -6.37
CA ALA A 106 14.18 22.61 -6.32
C ALA A 106 13.21 23.07 -7.41
N LYS A 107 12.93 22.23 -8.42
CA LYS A 107 12.05 22.55 -9.55
C LYS A 107 10.64 22.02 -9.37
N PHE A 108 10.39 21.18 -8.37
CA PHE A 108 9.07 20.62 -8.16
C PHE A 108 8.09 21.75 -7.76
N PRO A 109 6.96 21.89 -8.46
CA PRO A 109 6.06 23.01 -8.24
C PRO A 109 5.23 22.79 -6.98
N VAL A 110 5.38 23.71 -6.03
CA VAL A 110 4.50 23.80 -4.87
C VAL A 110 3.19 24.48 -5.30
N ASP A 111 2.06 23.82 -5.08
CA ASP A 111 0.75 24.35 -5.51
C ASP A 111 0.28 25.54 -4.67
N PHE A 112 0.72 25.64 -3.42
CA PHE A 112 0.32 26.69 -2.48
C PHE A 112 1.49 27.17 -1.61
N PRO A 113 1.63 28.49 -1.38
CA PRO A 113 2.60 29.02 -0.43
C PRO A 113 2.41 28.47 0.99
N VAL A 114 3.51 28.22 1.70
CA VAL A 114 3.53 27.63 3.05
C VAL A 114 3.28 28.65 4.16
N ASP A 115 3.09 29.93 3.82
CA ASP A 115 2.99 31.02 4.78
C ASP A 115 1.63 31.11 5.50
N ALA A 116 1.64 31.76 6.67
CA ALA A 116 0.47 31.89 7.52
C ALA A 116 -0.70 32.64 6.85
N GLY A 117 -0.41 33.57 5.93
CA GLY A 117 -1.42 34.32 5.19
C GLY A 117 -2.20 33.43 4.22
N ALA A 118 -1.49 32.63 3.44
CA ALA A 118 -2.08 31.64 2.53
C ALA A 118 -2.95 30.62 3.29
N ARG A 119 -2.44 30.08 4.41
CA ARG A 119 -3.21 29.16 5.27
C ARG A 119 -4.48 29.78 5.81
N ALA A 120 -4.40 31.00 6.33
CA ALA A 120 -5.58 31.71 6.85
C ALA A 120 -6.60 32.02 5.74
N ALA A 121 -6.16 32.32 4.52
CA ALA A 121 -7.03 32.55 3.38
C ALA A 121 -7.77 31.27 2.96
N MET A 122 -7.05 30.15 2.83
CA MET A 122 -7.64 28.86 2.48
C MET A 122 -8.59 28.36 3.57
N ARG A 123 -8.23 28.50 4.86
CA ARG A 123 -9.11 28.19 5.99
C ARG A 123 -10.45 28.94 5.85
N ARG A 124 -10.42 30.25 5.59
CA ARG A 124 -11.65 31.04 5.38
C ARG A 124 -12.43 30.60 4.14
N ALA A 125 -11.75 30.21 3.07
CA ALA A 125 -12.38 29.74 1.84
C ALA A 125 -13.14 28.42 2.06
N VAL A 126 -12.51 27.42 2.69
CA VAL A 126 -13.13 26.14 3.04
C VAL A 126 -14.30 26.33 4.02
N GLN A 127 -14.09 27.16 5.03
CA GLN A 127 -15.13 27.52 6.00
C GLN A 127 -16.37 28.13 5.30
N GLY A 128 -16.14 29.08 4.39
CA GLY A 128 -17.21 29.73 3.63
C GLY A 128 -17.90 28.81 2.61
N ALA A 129 -17.16 27.90 1.97
CA ALA A 129 -17.70 27.00 0.94
C ALA A 129 -18.74 26.02 1.48
N PHE A 130 -18.54 25.50 2.69
CA PHE A 130 -19.42 24.51 3.30
C PHE A 130 -20.25 25.04 4.48
N GLY A 131 -20.06 26.32 4.84
CA GLY A 131 -20.79 26.96 5.94
C GLY A 131 -20.38 26.44 7.32
N TRP A 132 -19.12 26.01 7.49
CA TRP A 132 -18.63 25.51 8.76
C TRP A 132 -18.62 26.61 9.83
N SER A 133 -19.12 26.28 11.02
CA SER A 133 -18.90 27.11 12.20
C SER A 133 -17.41 27.11 12.59
N ASP A 134 -17.00 28.10 13.37
CA ASP A 134 -15.63 28.13 13.92
C ASP A 134 -15.33 26.92 14.81
N ALA A 135 -16.34 26.35 15.47
CA ALA A 135 -16.17 25.16 16.30
C ALA A 135 -15.91 23.92 15.46
N GLU A 136 -16.69 23.71 14.38
CA GLU A 136 -16.49 22.60 13.45
C GLU A 136 -15.15 22.70 12.72
N MET A 137 -14.76 23.90 12.27
CA MET A 137 -13.43 24.09 11.67
C MET A 137 -12.30 23.73 12.62
N ARG A 138 -12.40 24.09 13.91
CA ARG A 138 -11.40 23.71 14.91
C ARG A 138 -11.36 22.20 15.15
N GLU A 139 -12.50 21.51 15.09
CA GLU A 139 -12.53 20.04 15.20
C GLU A 139 -11.82 19.39 14.00
N LEU A 140 -12.07 19.88 12.78
CA LEU A 140 -11.39 19.42 11.58
C LEU A 140 -9.88 19.67 11.66
N GLU A 141 -9.46 20.87 12.08
CA GLU A 141 -8.06 21.23 12.28
C GLU A 141 -7.40 20.35 13.35
N ALA A 142 -8.08 20.05 14.46
CA ALA A 142 -7.56 19.15 15.50
C ALA A 142 -7.38 17.72 15.00
N LYS A 143 -8.34 17.21 14.20
CA LYS A 143 -8.20 15.90 13.55
C LYS A 143 -7.04 15.87 12.57
N VAL A 144 -6.90 16.89 11.72
CA VAL A 144 -5.77 17.00 10.79
C VAL A 144 -4.45 17.10 11.55
N ALA A 145 -4.38 17.87 12.63
CA ALA A 145 -3.19 17.95 13.48
C ALA A 145 -2.81 16.60 14.09
N HIS A 146 -3.80 15.79 14.50
CA HIS A 146 -3.55 14.43 14.97
C HIS A 146 -3.02 13.53 13.86
N LEU A 147 -3.63 13.54 12.67
CA LEU A 147 -3.19 12.76 11.50
C LEU A 147 -1.77 13.13 11.05
N THR A 148 -1.37 14.38 11.27
CA THR A 148 -0.10 14.93 10.78
C THR A 148 0.94 15.10 11.89
N SER A 149 0.75 14.48 13.06
CA SER A 149 1.71 14.58 14.16
C SER A 149 3.06 13.94 13.81
N ASN A 150 3.08 12.90 12.97
CA ASN A 150 4.31 12.28 12.50
C ASN A 150 5.13 13.24 11.61
N LEU A 151 4.47 14.06 10.79
CA LEU A 151 5.15 15.11 10.01
C LEU A 151 5.95 16.06 10.92
N ASP A 152 5.38 16.50 12.04
CA ASP A 152 6.08 17.41 12.95
C ASP A 152 7.33 16.76 13.58
N ILE A 153 7.26 15.45 13.87
CA ILE A 153 8.41 14.67 14.36
C ILE A 153 9.49 14.58 13.27
N LYS A 154 9.12 14.27 12.03
CA LYS A 154 10.05 14.18 10.90
C LYS A 154 10.74 15.50 10.61
N LEU A 155 9.98 16.60 10.56
CA LEU A 155 10.53 17.96 10.37
C LEU A 155 11.53 18.30 11.47
N LYS A 156 11.23 17.93 12.72
CA LYS A 156 12.15 18.12 13.84
C LYS A 156 13.43 17.31 13.66
N ILE A 157 13.32 16.03 13.30
CA ILE A 157 14.46 15.15 13.07
C ILE A 157 15.33 15.66 11.92
N THR A 158 14.76 16.02 10.77
CA THR A 158 15.56 16.52 9.63
C THR A 158 16.24 17.85 9.94
N ALA A 159 15.58 18.75 10.68
CA ALA A 159 16.20 19.98 11.17
C ALA A 159 17.39 19.68 12.10
N CYS A 160 17.23 18.75 13.05
CA CYS A 160 18.29 18.36 13.97
C CYS A 160 19.46 17.65 13.27
N VAL A 161 19.18 16.76 12.31
CA VAL A 161 20.22 16.12 11.48
C VAL A 161 20.98 17.16 10.66
N THR A 162 20.28 18.14 10.09
CA THR A 162 20.90 19.25 9.34
C THR A 162 21.80 20.09 10.25
N GLN A 163 21.31 20.47 11.43
CA GLN A 163 22.11 21.19 12.42
C GLN A 163 23.33 20.36 12.87
N PHE A 164 23.16 19.06 13.09
CA PHE A 164 24.25 18.16 13.44
C PHE A 164 25.36 18.18 12.37
N LEU A 165 24.99 18.13 11.08
CA LEU A 165 25.95 18.25 9.98
C LEU A 165 26.70 19.59 10.01
N GLU A 166 26.02 20.70 10.28
CA GLU A 166 26.63 22.03 10.39
C GLU A 166 27.64 22.11 11.56
N GLU A 167 27.26 21.60 12.74
CA GLU A 167 28.14 21.59 13.92
C GLU A 167 29.43 20.78 13.68
N GLN A 168 29.32 19.66 12.96
CA GLN A 168 30.46 18.82 12.65
C GLN A 168 31.42 19.43 11.61
N LYS A 169 31.05 20.51 10.88
CA LYS A 169 31.94 21.15 9.89
C LYS A 169 33.24 21.68 10.50
N SER A 170 33.24 21.98 11.80
CA SER A 170 34.41 22.43 12.55
C SER A 170 35.36 21.29 12.95
N GLY A 171 34.94 20.03 12.77
CA GLY A 171 35.73 18.85 13.09
C GLY A 171 36.78 18.49 12.05
N SER A 172 37.64 17.53 12.37
CA SER A 172 38.69 17.04 11.47
C SER A 172 38.20 16.07 10.39
N ARG A 173 36.98 15.54 10.53
CA ARG A 173 36.37 14.57 9.61
C ARG A 173 35.15 15.18 8.94
N ASP A 174 34.93 14.83 7.68
CA ASP A 174 33.78 15.27 6.90
C ASP A 174 32.45 14.90 7.61
N PRO A 175 31.57 15.88 7.90
CA PRO A 175 30.30 15.66 8.59
C PRO A 175 29.43 14.56 8.00
N ARG A 176 29.44 14.42 6.68
CA ARG A 176 28.65 13.43 5.95
C ARG A 176 29.07 12.00 6.29
N LEU A 177 30.36 11.80 6.47
CA LEU A 177 30.92 10.50 6.86
C LEU A 177 30.63 10.22 8.34
N VAL A 178 30.69 11.25 9.19
CA VAL A 178 30.31 11.12 10.61
C VAL A 178 28.86 10.71 10.73
N LEU A 179 27.94 11.32 9.99
CA LEU A 179 26.52 10.95 10.01
C LEU A 179 26.30 9.52 9.47
N MET A 180 27.01 9.14 8.40
CA MET A 180 26.94 7.76 7.88
C MET A 180 27.35 6.74 8.94
N ASP A 181 28.43 7.02 9.68
CA ASP A 181 28.91 6.17 10.77
C ASP A 181 27.93 6.11 11.94
N VAL A 182 27.25 7.22 12.25
CA VAL A 182 26.19 7.24 13.28
C VAL A 182 25.05 6.30 12.92
N LEU A 183 24.66 6.21 11.64
CA LEU A 183 23.50 5.39 11.24
C LEU A 183 23.84 3.92 10.97
N TYR A 184 25.04 3.65 10.45
CA TYR A 184 25.42 2.34 9.91
C TYR A 184 26.67 1.72 10.54
N GLY A 185 27.28 2.42 11.51
CA GLY A 185 28.57 2.06 12.11
C GLY A 185 29.77 2.50 11.28
N GLU A 186 30.96 2.43 11.88
CA GLU A 186 32.21 2.86 11.24
C GLU A 186 32.50 2.06 9.96
N LEU A 187 32.65 2.79 8.86
CA LEU A 187 33.02 2.26 7.56
C LEU A 187 34.16 3.11 6.96
N PRO A 188 35.06 2.52 6.15
CA PRO A 188 36.23 3.22 5.62
C PRO A 188 35.86 4.11 4.42
N TRP A 189 34.85 4.95 4.59
CA TRP A 189 34.45 5.95 3.62
C TRP A 189 35.49 7.07 3.53
N ARG A 190 35.77 7.51 2.31
CA ARG A 190 36.59 8.67 1.99
C ARG A 190 35.71 9.87 1.64
N VAL A 191 36.30 11.06 1.70
CA VAL A 191 35.61 12.29 1.30
C VAL A 191 35.13 12.17 -0.15
N GLY A 192 33.83 12.43 -0.36
CA GLY A 192 33.19 12.30 -1.66
C GLY A 192 32.62 10.91 -1.96
N ASP A 193 32.80 9.89 -1.10
CA ASP A 193 32.16 8.59 -1.29
C ASP A 193 30.64 8.63 -1.05
N ILE A 194 30.19 9.58 -0.24
CA ILE A 194 28.80 9.74 0.17
C ILE A 194 28.39 11.19 -0.05
N ASP A 195 27.31 11.37 -0.80
CA ASP A 195 26.57 12.61 -0.87
C ASP A 195 25.27 12.51 -0.08
N TRP A 196 24.64 13.63 0.22
CA TRP A 196 23.39 13.66 0.99
C TRP A 196 22.37 14.56 0.31
N VAL A 197 21.13 14.08 0.29
CA VAL A 197 19.94 14.89 0.04
C VAL A 197 19.04 14.77 1.25
N ILE A 198 18.69 15.88 1.87
CA ILE A 198 17.80 15.93 3.04
C ILE A 198 16.66 16.89 2.72
N THR A 199 15.43 16.41 2.82
CA THR A 199 14.20 17.21 2.69
C THR A 199 13.54 17.41 4.06
N GLY A 200 12.28 17.86 4.11
CA GLY A 200 11.55 17.96 5.38
C GLY A 200 11.26 16.58 6.00
N THR A 201 11.01 15.56 5.17
CA THR A 201 10.59 14.22 5.61
C THR A 201 11.48 13.06 5.12
N SER A 202 12.47 13.32 4.25
CA SER A 202 13.32 12.26 3.66
C SER A 202 14.80 12.55 3.85
N ILE A 203 15.58 11.48 3.98
CA ILE A 203 17.04 11.52 4.10
C ILE A 203 17.63 10.48 3.13
N PHE A 204 18.38 10.94 2.13
CA PHE A 204 18.99 10.09 1.12
C PHE A 204 20.52 10.15 1.19
N PRO A 205 21.18 9.15 1.83
CA PRO A 205 22.60 8.92 1.61
C PRO A 205 22.81 8.41 0.18
N CYS A 206 23.46 9.22 -0.64
CA CYS A 206 23.70 8.98 -2.06
C CYS A 206 25.09 8.37 -2.26
N VAL A 207 25.12 7.14 -2.75
CA VAL A 207 26.37 6.38 -2.94
C VAL A 207 26.62 6.20 -4.44
N PRO A 208 27.76 6.63 -5.00
CA PRO A 208 28.08 6.41 -6.39
C PRO A 208 28.43 4.93 -6.55
N ARG A 209 27.46 4.09 -6.92
CA ARG A 209 27.64 2.63 -6.98
C ARG A 209 27.04 2.01 -8.23
N LYS A 210 27.58 0.85 -8.60
CA LYS A 210 27.01 -0.09 -9.57
C LYS A 210 27.07 -1.48 -8.98
N LYS A 211 25.91 -2.08 -8.73
CA LYS A 211 25.78 -3.38 -8.05
C LYS A 211 26.48 -3.36 -6.68
N ASP A 212 27.57 -4.13 -6.53
CA ASP A 212 28.34 -4.37 -5.31
C ASP A 212 29.65 -3.56 -5.25
N GLN A 213 29.87 -2.62 -6.17
CA GLN A 213 31.08 -1.81 -6.23
C GLN A 213 30.79 -0.31 -6.18
N LEU A 214 31.70 0.42 -5.54
CA LEU A 214 31.74 1.88 -5.55
C LEU A 214 32.29 2.34 -6.91
N LEU A 215 31.63 3.31 -7.53
CA LEU A 215 32.04 3.97 -8.76
C LEU A 215 32.91 5.17 -8.42
N LYS A 216 34.19 4.90 -8.16
CA LYS A 216 35.22 5.92 -7.93
C LYS A 216 36.48 5.57 -8.70
N ASP A 217 37.13 6.60 -9.24
CA ASP A 217 38.39 6.45 -9.97
C ASP A 217 39.51 5.88 -9.08
N ASP A 218 39.44 6.13 -7.77
CA ASP A 218 40.42 5.68 -6.77
C ASP A 218 40.10 4.30 -6.17
N TRP A 219 39.07 3.58 -6.65
CA TRP A 219 38.62 2.32 -6.03
C TRP A 219 39.73 1.26 -6.00
N ASP A 220 40.47 1.12 -7.10
CA ASP A 220 41.55 0.14 -7.22
C ASP A 220 42.79 0.52 -6.40
N GLU A 221 42.91 1.77 -5.97
CA GLU A 221 44.01 2.26 -5.11
C GLU A 221 43.74 2.01 -3.61
N ARG A 222 42.52 1.62 -3.25
CA ARG A 222 42.16 1.30 -1.87
C ARG A 222 42.82 0.01 -1.41
N SER A 223 43.04 -0.11 -0.10
CA SER A 223 43.58 -1.36 0.43
C SER A 223 42.57 -2.49 0.26
N ALA A 224 43.07 -3.74 0.15
CA ALA A 224 42.20 -4.91 0.02
C ALA A 224 41.21 -5.04 1.21
N GLU A 225 41.60 -4.56 2.39
CA GLU A 225 40.74 -4.52 3.58
C GLU A 225 39.59 -3.50 3.40
N GLU A 226 39.88 -2.27 2.96
CA GLU A 226 38.86 -1.25 2.70
C GLU A 226 37.87 -1.73 1.63
N GLN A 227 38.38 -2.31 0.54
CA GLN A 227 37.56 -2.86 -0.54
C GLN A 227 36.65 -3.98 -0.02
N ALA A 228 37.16 -4.87 0.83
CA ALA A 228 36.39 -5.97 1.40
C ALA A 228 35.27 -5.47 2.34
N VAL A 229 35.56 -4.49 3.20
CA VAL A 229 34.58 -3.92 4.14
C VAL A 229 33.46 -3.18 3.38
N ILE A 230 33.82 -2.32 2.43
CA ILE A 230 32.84 -1.60 1.61
C ILE A 230 32.04 -2.58 0.75
N GLY A 231 32.68 -3.56 0.12
CA GLY A 231 32.01 -4.59 -0.67
C GLY A 231 31.00 -5.38 0.15
N ALA A 232 31.34 -5.74 1.40
CA ALA A 232 30.41 -6.40 2.32
C ALA A 232 29.20 -5.51 2.66
N PHE A 233 29.41 -4.21 2.85
CA PHE A 233 28.31 -3.25 3.02
C PHE A 233 27.42 -3.16 1.79
N MET A 234 27.98 -3.07 0.58
CA MET A 234 27.19 -3.05 -0.67
C MET A 234 26.39 -4.34 -0.87
N VAL A 235 26.93 -5.49 -0.49
CA VAL A 235 26.20 -6.77 -0.50
C VAL A 235 25.03 -6.73 0.48
N LYS A 236 25.18 -6.12 1.67
CA LYS A 236 24.07 -5.91 2.61
C LYS A 236 23.01 -5.00 2.00
N LEU A 237 23.40 -3.87 1.38
CA LEU A 237 22.46 -2.97 0.70
C LEU A 237 21.64 -3.70 -0.37
N ARG A 238 22.29 -4.54 -1.19
CA ARG A 238 21.60 -5.34 -2.22
C ARG A 238 20.67 -6.41 -1.64
N LYS A 239 21.06 -7.02 -0.52
CA LYS A 239 20.28 -8.08 0.14
C LYS A 239 19.16 -7.54 1.01
N ALA A 240 19.25 -6.29 1.47
CA ALA A 240 18.22 -5.66 2.27
C ALA A 240 16.91 -5.69 1.47
N ASN A 241 15.96 -6.46 1.99
CA ASN A 241 14.80 -6.87 1.23
C ASN A 241 13.84 -5.69 1.06
N THR A 242 13.69 -5.19 -0.15
CA THR A 242 12.63 -4.24 -0.50
C THR A 242 11.23 -4.86 -0.36
N ALA A 243 11.12 -6.20 -0.40
CA ALA A 243 9.83 -6.89 -0.39
C ALA A 243 9.17 -6.97 1.00
N ASN A 244 9.86 -6.62 2.09
CA ASN A 244 9.23 -6.66 3.41
C ASN A 244 8.32 -5.47 3.69
N THR A 245 8.37 -4.37 2.91
CA THR A 245 7.50 -3.17 2.95
C THR A 245 7.18 -2.56 4.33
N LEU A 246 7.76 -3.08 5.41
CA LEU A 246 7.47 -2.74 6.81
C LEU A 246 7.76 -1.29 7.15
N ARG A 247 8.61 -0.63 6.35
CA ARG A 247 9.23 0.66 6.65
C ARG A 247 8.99 1.68 5.54
N PHE A 248 7.88 1.49 4.81
CA PHE A 248 7.47 2.39 3.74
C PHE A 248 7.42 3.85 4.25
N PRO A 249 7.87 4.84 3.46
CA PRO A 249 8.35 4.74 2.08
C PRO A 249 9.83 4.40 1.95
N ALA A 250 10.57 4.27 3.05
CA ALA A 250 11.97 3.88 2.99
C ALA A 250 12.12 2.39 2.66
N PHE A 251 12.90 2.09 1.64
CA PHE A 251 13.27 0.73 1.29
C PHE A 251 14.77 0.49 1.47
N GLY A 252 15.13 -0.75 1.81
CA GLY A 252 16.51 -1.18 1.87
C GLY A 252 17.07 -1.29 3.30
N LEU A 253 18.36 -0.99 3.44
CA LEU A 253 19.07 -1.20 4.70
C LEU A 253 18.71 -0.08 5.67
N ALA A 254 17.91 -0.42 6.66
CA ALA A 254 17.59 0.50 7.73
C ALA A 254 18.81 0.80 8.64
N PRO A 255 18.84 1.98 9.27
CA PRO A 255 19.78 2.28 10.33
C PRO A 255 19.70 1.18 11.39
N ASN A 256 20.84 0.57 11.74
CA ASN A 256 20.83 -0.62 12.59
C ASN A 256 21.90 -0.64 13.68
N ARG A 257 22.74 0.39 13.78
CA ARG A 257 23.78 0.50 14.81
C ARG A 257 24.16 1.96 15.07
N PRO A 258 23.64 2.58 16.14
CA PRO A 258 24.16 3.86 16.58
C PRO A 258 25.60 3.73 17.11
N ALA A 259 26.52 4.51 16.52
CA ALA A 259 27.84 4.71 17.11
C ALA A 259 27.73 5.63 18.34
N GLU A 260 27.74 5.06 19.54
CA GLU A 260 27.88 5.85 20.77
C GLU A 260 29.26 6.53 20.81
N PRO A 261 29.38 7.81 21.24
CA PRO A 261 28.37 8.67 21.90
C PRO A 261 27.60 9.62 20.96
N LEU A 262 27.83 9.54 19.65
CA LEU A 262 27.28 10.49 18.68
C LEU A 262 25.77 10.33 18.50
N TRP A 263 25.26 9.11 18.64
CA TRP A 263 23.82 8.85 18.65
C TRP A 263 23.12 9.50 19.83
N GLY A 264 23.62 9.34 21.06
CA GLY A 264 23.07 10.02 22.23
C GLY A 264 23.02 11.55 22.07
N ARG A 265 23.98 12.15 21.37
CA ARG A 265 23.94 13.57 21.00
C ARG A 265 22.82 13.89 20.02
N LEU A 266 22.62 13.05 19.00
CA LEU A 266 21.52 13.22 18.04
C LEU A 266 20.15 13.07 18.73
N VAL A 267 19.97 12.06 19.58
CA VAL A 267 18.76 11.87 20.40
C VAL A 267 18.48 13.11 21.26
N ALA A 268 19.49 13.59 21.98
CA ALA A 268 19.35 14.78 22.82
C ALA A 268 19.02 16.04 22.00
N ALA A 269 19.62 16.21 20.82
CA ALA A 269 19.34 17.34 19.93
C ALA A 269 17.92 17.28 19.37
N CYS A 270 17.45 16.10 18.97
CA CYS A 270 16.08 15.88 18.49
C CYS A 270 15.04 16.03 19.61
N GLY A 271 15.42 15.87 20.88
CA GLY A 271 14.49 16.00 22.02
C GLY A 271 13.29 15.06 21.89
N VAL A 272 13.52 13.83 21.45
CA VAL A 272 12.57 12.71 21.38
C VAL A 272 13.20 11.50 22.08
N SER A 273 12.43 10.45 22.34
CA SER A 273 13.03 9.20 22.84
C SER A 273 13.90 8.54 21.77
N GLU A 274 14.85 7.72 22.20
CA GLU A 274 15.69 6.93 21.30
C GLU A 274 14.87 6.02 20.38
N GLU A 275 13.84 5.38 20.94
CA GLU A 275 12.90 4.53 20.20
C GLU A 275 12.19 5.30 19.08
N VAL A 276 11.60 6.47 19.41
CA VAL A 276 10.93 7.31 18.41
C VAL A 276 11.90 7.79 17.34
N LEU A 277 13.13 8.19 17.71
CA LEU A 277 14.13 8.60 16.73
C LEU A 277 14.48 7.44 15.78
N LEU A 278 14.73 6.25 16.33
CA LEU A 278 15.09 5.08 15.53
C LEU A 278 13.95 4.70 14.58
N GLU A 279 12.73 4.49 15.11
CA GLU A 279 11.55 4.12 14.33
C GLU A 279 11.26 5.13 13.22
N THR A 280 11.34 6.42 13.52
CA THR A 280 11.10 7.46 12.49
C THR A 280 12.23 7.47 11.44
N LEU A 281 13.49 7.31 11.83
CA LEU A 281 14.61 7.22 10.88
C LEU A 281 14.51 5.98 9.98
N GLU A 282 13.94 4.88 10.48
CA GLU A 282 13.69 3.67 9.69
C GLU A 282 12.73 3.93 8.51
N THR A 283 11.83 4.92 8.59
CA THR A 283 10.91 5.32 7.52
C THR A 283 11.37 6.54 6.72
N MET A 284 12.42 7.25 7.18
CA MET A 284 12.95 8.45 6.51
C MET A 284 14.23 8.20 5.68
N VAL A 285 15.07 7.24 6.09
CA VAL A 285 16.43 7.06 5.54
C VAL A 285 16.44 6.01 4.44
N MET A 286 16.85 6.40 3.23
CA MET A 286 16.95 5.50 2.09
C MET A 286 18.29 5.67 1.34
N ILE A 287 19.12 4.63 1.31
CA ILE A 287 20.40 4.67 0.60
C ILE A 287 20.18 4.43 -0.90
N VAL A 288 20.43 5.45 -1.72
CA VAL A 288 20.19 5.43 -3.16
C VAL A 288 21.48 5.55 -3.97
N PRO A 289 21.54 5.00 -5.20
CA PRO A 289 22.66 5.28 -6.11
C PRO A 289 22.66 6.75 -6.52
N THR A 290 23.80 7.44 -6.44
CA THR A 290 23.89 8.88 -6.76
C THR A 290 23.35 9.23 -8.16
N HIS A 291 23.60 8.37 -9.16
CA HIS A 291 23.12 8.58 -10.53
C HIS A 291 21.60 8.38 -10.72
N GLN A 292 20.89 7.91 -9.69
CA GLN A 292 19.43 7.71 -9.68
C GLN A 292 18.73 8.67 -8.72
N VAL A 293 19.44 9.54 -8.00
CA VAL A 293 18.87 10.37 -6.93
C VAL A 293 17.69 11.23 -7.41
N ASP A 294 17.77 11.78 -8.62
CA ASP A 294 16.69 12.61 -9.21
C ASP A 294 15.38 11.82 -9.36
N GLN A 295 15.45 10.52 -9.63
CA GLN A 295 14.28 9.62 -9.72
C GLN A 295 13.65 9.43 -8.34
N TYR A 296 14.45 9.02 -7.35
CA TYR A 296 14.00 8.79 -5.98
C TYR A 296 13.45 10.06 -5.31
N VAL A 297 14.01 11.22 -5.65
CA VAL A 297 13.49 12.50 -5.15
C VAL A 297 12.06 12.73 -5.63
N VAL A 298 11.76 12.50 -6.92
CA VAL A 298 10.41 12.73 -7.45
C VAL A 298 9.45 11.62 -7.03
N HIS A 299 9.84 10.35 -7.18
CA HIS A 299 8.98 9.23 -6.84
C HIS A 299 8.77 9.10 -5.32
N ASP A 300 9.83 9.00 -4.54
CA ASP A 300 9.71 8.67 -3.13
C ASP A 300 9.55 9.92 -2.27
N SER A 301 10.35 10.96 -2.50
CA SER A 301 10.22 12.17 -1.70
C SER A 301 8.91 12.89 -1.99
N TRP A 302 8.63 13.20 -3.26
CA TRP A 302 7.41 13.91 -3.64
C TRP A 302 6.18 13.03 -3.85
N GLY A 303 6.38 11.77 -4.25
CA GLY A 303 5.29 10.84 -4.49
C GLY A 303 4.86 10.08 -3.24
N HIS A 304 5.76 9.59 -2.39
CA HIS A 304 5.39 8.73 -1.26
C HIS A 304 5.42 9.38 0.13
N THR A 305 6.39 10.24 0.44
CA THR A 305 6.55 10.67 1.85
C THR A 305 5.39 11.51 2.39
N TRP A 306 4.66 12.22 1.53
CA TRP A 306 3.43 12.88 1.96
C TRP A 306 2.30 11.88 2.25
N GLN A 307 2.27 10.72 1.57
CA GLN A 307 1.27 9.69 1.81
C GLN A 307 1.46 9.15 3.23
N GLU A 308 2.70 8.93 3.62
CA GLU A 308 3.07 8.49 4.97
C GLU A 308 2.91 9.61 6.02
N ALA A 309 3.34 10.83 5.75
CA ALA A 309 3.32 11.91 6.74
C ALA A 309 1.96 12.63 6.88
N LEU A 310 1.08 12.53 5.89
CA LEU A 310 -0.22 13.23 5.84
C LEU A 310 -1.44 12.29 5.82
N SER A 311 -1.23 10.98 5.72
CA SER A 311 -2.32 10.00 5.64
C SER A 311 -2.03 8.79 6.51
N GLU A 312 -2.99 7.87 6.63
CA GLU A 312 -2.86 6.66 7.44
C GLU A 312 -2.05 5.53 6.74
N PHE A 313 -1.40 5.82 5.61
CA PHE A 313 -0.69 4.82 4.80
C PHE A 313 0.41 4.12 5.61
N GLU A 314 1.11 4.82 6.52
CA GLU A 314 2.12 4.21 7.41
C GLU A 314 1.57 2.97 8.14
N TRP A 315 0.38 3.13 8.74
CA TRP A 315 -0.31 2.09 9.48
C TRP A 315 -0.81 0.98 8.57
N GLU A 316 -1.33 1.33 7.38
CA GLU A 316 -1.76 0.32 6.41
C GLU A 316 -0.56 -0.52 5.92
N TYR A 317 0.58 0.11 5.66
CA TYR A 317 1.80 -0.57 5.22
C TYR A 317 2.39 -1.51 6.27
N ALA A 318 2.39 -1.11 7.54
CA ALA A 318 2.82 -1.99 8.63
C ALA A 318 2.01 -3.30 8.64
N ARG A 319 0.73 -3.23 8.25
CA ARG A 319 -0.22 -4.34 8.27
C ARG A 319 -0.25 -5.18 6.99
N VAL A 320 0.47 -4.77 5.95
CA VAL A 320 0.59 -5.52 4.69
C VAL A 320 1.16 -6.94 4.91
N LEU A 321 2.03 -7.12 5.91
CA LEU A 321 2.56 -8.46 6.25
C LEU A 321 1.52 -9.32 6.96
N GLU A 322 0.70 -8.72 7.83
CA GLU A 322 -0.38 -9.38 8.56
C GLU A 322 -1.47 -9.94 7.64
N LEU A 323 -1.57 -9.45 6.39
CA LEU A 323 -2.49 -9.99 5.39
C LEU A 323 -2.31 -11.50 5.16
N ALA A 324 -1.10 -12.02 5.38
CA ALA A 324 -0.73 -13.41 5.15
C ALA A 324 -0.87 -14.30 6.41
N ASP A 325 -1.20 -13.71 7.56
CA ASP A 325 -1.26 -14.39 8.85
C ASP A 325 -2.51 -15.26 8.95
N ASP A 326 -2.35 -16.44 9.54
CA ASP A 326 -3.42 -17.41 9.69
C ASP A 326 -4.60 -16.84 10.48
N LEU A 327 -5.81 -17.24 10.11
CA LEU A 327 -7.00 -16.88 10.86
C LEU A 327 -6.94 -17.47 12.27
N THR A 328 -7.43 -16.71 13.23
CA THR A 328 -7.68 -17.16 14.60
C THR A 328 -9.15 -16.91 14.95
N PRO A 329 -9.67 -17.47 16.05
CA PRO A 329 -11.00 -17.15 16.54
C PRO A 329 -11.21 -15.65 16.80
N ASP A 330 -10.15 -14.88 17.06
CA ASP A 330 -10.23 -13.44 17.29
C ASP A 330 -10.20 -12.59 16.00
N ALA A 331 -10.09 -13.22 14.83
CA ALA A 331 -10.11 -12.52 13.55
C ALA A 331 -11.45 -11.80 13.28
N GLY A 332 -11.40 -10.73 12.50
CA GLY A 332 -12.48 -9.77 12.27
C GLY A 332 -12.06 -8.33 12.59
N PRO A 333 -12.02 -7.92 13.87
CA PRO A 333 -11.84 -6.52 14.27
C PRO A 333 -10.54 -5.89 13.78
N ALA A 334 -9.48 -6.70 13.63
CA ALA A 334 -8.16 -6.20 13.24
C ALA A 334 -8.23 -5.44 11.91
N PHE A 335 -8.77 -6.03 10.85
CA PHE A 335 -8.78 -5.42 9.52
C PHE A 335 -10.01 -4.57 9.24
N GLY A 336 -11.08 -4.76 10.00
CA GLY A 336 -12.32 -3.99 9.88
C GLY A 336 -13.51 -4.84 10.27
N GLY A 337 -14.52 -4.21 10.87
CA GLY A 337 -15.69 -4.89 11.41
C GLY A 337 -16.03 -4.37 12.80
N ASP A 338 -17.21 -4.72 13.29
CA ASP A 338 -17.60 -4.45 14.67
C ASP A 338 -16.75 -5.28 15.65
N VAL A 339 -17.03 -5.20 16.96
CA VAL A 339 -16.35 -5.98 18.03
C VAL A 339 -16.50 -7.51 17.87
N ALA A 340 -17.31 -7.99 16.92
CA ALA A 340 -17.57 -9.42 16.71
C ALA A 340 -16.38 -10.14 16.05
N THR A 341 -16.09 -11.36 16.51
CA THR A 341 -14.98 -12.19 16.04
C THR A 341 -15.48 -13.49 15.40
N LEU A 342 -14.65 -14.19 14.62
CA LEU A 342 -15.01 -15.51 14.08
C LEU A 342 -15.43 -16.49 15.20
N GLY A 343 -14.75 -16.44 16.34
CA GLY A 343 -15.04 -17.20 17.55
C GLY A 343 -16.44 -16.98 18.10
N SER A 344 -16.97 -15.75 17.98
CA SER A 344 -18.33 -15.42 18.43
C SER A 344 -19.44 -16.10 17.63
N CYS A 345 -19.12 -16.65 16.46
CA CYS A 345 -20.06 -17.43 15.64
C CYS A 345 -20.18 -18.89 16.09
N LEU A 346 -19.35 -19.33 17.04
CA LEU A 346 -19.39 -20.70 17.55
C LEU A 346 -20.14 -20.75 18.89
N ARG A 347 -21.04 -21.71 19.03
CA ARG A 347 -21.82 -21.93 20.25
C ARG A 347 -21.74 -23.38 20.69
N VAL A 348 -21.59 -23.60 22.00
CA VAL A 348 -21.64 -24.95 22.57
C VAL A 348 -23.11 -25.31 22.80
N GLU A 349 -23.62 -26.26 22.03
CA GLU A 349 -24.98 -26.78 22.15
C GLU A 349 -24.93 -28.31 22.24
N ASN A 350 -25.54 -28.89 23.29
CA ASN A 350 -25.64 -30.34 23.49
C ASN A 350 -24.29 -31.10 23.38
N ASP A 351 -23.22 -30.53 23.96
CA ASP A 351 -21.86 -31.09 23.90
C ASP A 351 -21.28 -31.12 22.48
N ALA A 352 -21.81 -30.31 21.57
CA ALA A 352 -21.25 -30.07 20.24
C ALA A 352 -20.94 -28.58 20.04
N LEU A 353 -20.02 -28.29 19.12
CA LEU A 353 -19.69 -26.92 18.74
C LEU A 353 -20.41 -26.58 17.43
N GLU A 354 -21.51 -25.84 17.56
CA GLU A 354 -22.32 -25.37 16.43
C GLU A 354 -21.76 -24.08 15.85
N VAL A 355 -21.90 -23.92 14.54
CA VAL A 355 -21.41 -22.76 13.78
C VAL A 355 -22.61 -22.01 13.20
N ASP A 356 -22.77 -20.75 13.60
CA ASP A 356 -23.70 -19.82 12.96
C ASP A 356 -23.09 -19.37 11.62
N GLU A 357 -23.36 -20.12 10.56
CA GLU A 357 -22.76 -19.89 9.23
C GLU A 357 -23.13 -18.52 8.66
N ALA A 358 -24.32 -17.99 8.95
CA ALA A 358 -24.74 -16.68 8.47
C ALA A 358 -23.92 -15.57 9.12
N ALA A 359 -23.77 -15.61 10.45
CA ALA A 359 -22.91 -14.67 11.18
C ALA A 359 -21.44 -14.80 10.75
N LEU A 360 -20.95 -16.04 10.60
CA LEU A 360 -19.58 -16.33 10.17
C LEU A 360 -19.26 -15.68 8.82
N LEU A 361 -20.16 -15.82 7.85
CA LEU A 361 -19.98 -15.24 6.53
C LEU A 361 -20.04 -13.71 6.54
N GLU A 362 -20.86 -13.10 7.39
CA GLU A 362 -20.92 -11.64 7.51
C GLU A 362 -19.64 -11.08 8.12
N ILE A 363 -19.12 -11.68 9.19
CA ILE A 363 -17.84 -11.28 9.80
C ILE A 363 -16.70 -11.44 8.79
N ALA A 364 -16.64 -12.58 8.10
CA ALA A 364 -15.59 -12.81 7.11
C ALA A 364 -15.63 -11.83 5.94
N LYS A 365 -16.83 -11.40 5.51
CA LYS A 365 -16.97 -10.34 4.51
C LYS A 365 -16.41 -9.00 4.98
N GLN A 366 -16.63 -8.63 6.24
CA GLN A 366 -16.07 -7.39 6.80
C GLN A 366 -14.55 -7.48 6.94
N ASP A 367 -14.03 -8.61 7.42
CA ASP A 367 -12.57 -8.85 7.49
C ASP A 367 -11.94 -8.76 6.09
N VAL A 368 -12.54 -9.43 5.08
CA VAL A 368 -12.08 -9.36 3.69
C VAL A 368 -12.09 -7.93 3.16
N LEU A 369 -13.14 -7.12 3.42
CA LEU A 369 -13.17 -5.70 3.01
C LEU A 369 -12.05 -4.89 3.65
N GLY A 370 -11.80 -5.13 4.94
CA GLY A 370 -10.72 -4.51 5.68
C GLY A 370 -9.35 -4.84 5.11
N ARG A 371 -9.10 -6.14 4.88
CA ARG A 371 -7.88 -6.63 4.25
C ARG A 371 -7.73 -6.10 2.83
N PHE A 372 -8.84 -5.91 2.10
CA PHE A 372 -8.79 -5.27 0.78
C PHE A 372 -8.27 -3.85 0.87
N GLY A 373 -8.76 -3.03 1.81
CA GLY A 373 -8.23 -1.68 2.03
C GLY A 373 -6.70 -1.68 2.17
N VAL A 374 -6.18 -2.50 3.09
CA VAL A 374 -4.73 -2.66 3.32
C VAL A 374 -3.99 -3.22 2.10
N ALA A 375 -4.56 -4.19 1.39
CA ALA A 375 -3.96 -4.75 0.17
C ALA A 375 -3.90 -3.74 -0.98
N THR A 376 -4.90 -2.85 -1.05
CA THR A 376 -5.01 -1.82 -2.09
C THR A 376 -4.10 -0.62 -1.84
N SER A 377 -3.71 -0.36 -0.59
CA SER A 377 -2.91 0.82 -0.23
C SER A 377 -1.58 0.86 -0.99
N ILE A 378 -0.91 -0.28 -1.16
CA ILE A 378 0.34 -0.36 -1.94
C ILE A 378 0.11 0.01 -3.40
N ALA A 379 -0.96 -0.49 -4.01
CA ALA A 379 -1.26 -0.15 -5.40
C ALA A 379 -1.53 1.35 -5.55
N LEU A 380 -2.34 1.87 -4.63
CA LEU A 380 -2.76 3.26 -4.61
C LEU A 380 -1.58 4.23 -4.40
N SER A 381 -0.67 3.92 -3.49
CA SER A 381 0.50 4.74 -3.20
C SER A 381 1.45 4.86 -4.39
N GLU A 382 1.77 3.76 -5.07
CA GLU A 382 2.65 3.78 -6.25
C GLU A 382 2.01 4.59 -7.38
N MET A 383 0.72 4.41 -7.63
CA MET A 383 0.05 5.22 -8.64
C MET A 383 0.00 6.70 -8.30
N LEU A 384 -0.21 7.02 -7.03
CA LEU A 384 -0.17 8.42 -6.57
C LEU A 384 1.23 8.98 -6.73
N ALA A 385 2.29 8.19 -6.52
CA ALA A 385 3.67 8.60 -6.80
C ALA A 385 3.91 8.80 -8.30
N ASP A 386 3.46 7.86 -9.14
CA ASP A 386 3.47 7.98 -10.60
C ASP A 386 2.75 9.24 -11.10
N PHE A 387 1.61 9.59 -10.49
CA PHE A 387 0.89 10.82 -10.79
C PHE A 387 1.75 12.06 -10.49
N MET A 388 2.51 12.04 -9.39
CA MET A 388 3.46 13.12 -9.07
C MET A 388 4.61 13.18 -10.07
N GLU A 389 5.12 12.05 -10.55
CA GLU A 389 6.11 12.00 -11.64
C GLU A 389 5.55 12.64 -12.92
N SER A 390 4.34 12.27 -13.33
CA SER A 390 3.68 12.83 -14.52
C SER A 390 3.41 14.32 -14.36
N LYS A 391 2.95 14.77 -13.18
CA LYS A 391 2.80 16.19 -12.87
C LYS A 391 4.12 16.94 -13.07
N PHE A 392 5.22 16.41 -12.54
CA PHE A 392 6.54 17.01 -12.70
C PHE A 392 6.95 17.08 -14.17
N ALA A 393 6.85 15.96 -14.90
CA ALA A 393 7.24 15.88 -16.32
C ALA A 393 6.48 16.88 -17.20
N ARG A 394 5.19 17.11 -16.91
CA ARG A 394 4.36 18.09 -17.63
C ARG A 394 4.73 19.54 -17.33
N LEU A 395 5.10 19.84 -16.09
CA LEU A 395 5.39 21.20 -15.64
C LEU A 395 6.86 21.59 -15.86
N VAL A 396 7.77 20.61 -15.97
CA VAL A 396 9.21 20.79 -16.19
C VAL A 396 9.69 19.93 -17.38
N PRO A 397 9.17 20.16 -18.61
CA PRO A 397 9.39 19.27 -19.76
C PRO A 397 10.86 19.19 -20.23
N ASP A 398 11.68 20.17 -19.90
CA ASP A 398 13.10 20.20 -20.27
C ASP A 398 13.98 19.32 -19.36
N GLU A 399 13.46 18.91 -18.20
CA GLU A 399 14.14 17.97 -17.31
C GLU A 399 13.63 16.55 -17.58
N ALA A 400 14.36 15.82 -18.40
CA ALA A 400 14.12 14.39 -18.58
C ALA A 400 14.38 13.69 -17.23
N LEU A 401 13.30 13.36 -16.54
CA LEU A 401 13.35 12.42 -15.44
C LEU A 401 13.79 11.06 -16.00
N PRO A 402 14.77 10.39 -15.37
CA PRO A 402 14.92 8.96 -15.54
C PRO A 402 13.73 8.30 -14.84
N THR A 403 12.54 8.41 -15.42
CA THR A 403 11.29 7.98 -14.78
C THR A 403 11.22 6.47 -14.71
N SER A 404 10.65 5.97 -13.63
CA SER A 404 10.09 4.63 -13.60
C SER A 404 8.62 4.65 -14.06
N SER A 405 7.92 5.77 -13.88
CA SER A 405 6.59 6.02 -14.42
C SER A 405 6.63 6.35 -15.90
N LEU A 406 5.83 5.64 -16.69
CA LEU A 406 5.68 5.95 -18.10
C LEU A 406 4.28 6.46 -18.42
N ILE A 407 3.53 7.02 -17.46
CA ILE A 407 2.14 7.49 -17.68
C ILE A 407 1.99 8.31 -18.98
N ASP A 408 2.93 9.22 -19.25
CA ASP A 408 2.89 10.09 -20.44
C ASP A 408 3.44 9.44 -21.73
N VAL A 409 4.25 8.37 -21.66
CA VAL A 409 4.98 7.81 -22.81
C VAL A 409 4.65 6.34 -23.07
N ALA A 410 4.45 5.52 -22.06
CA ALA A 410 3.94 4.17 -22.15
C ALA A 410 2.96 3.94 -21.00
N HIS A 411 1.67 4.01 -21.30
CA HIS A 411 0.57 3.67 -20.38
C HIS A 411 0.73 2.29 -19.69
N LEU A 412 1.67 1.46 -20.18
CA LEU A 412 2.08 0.14 -19.69
C LEU A 412 2.72 0.08 -18.30
N LYS A 413 3.24 1.19 -17.75
CA LYS A 413 4.02 1.15 -16.50
C LYS A 413 3.55 2.24 -15.55
N ILE A 414 2.47 1.92 -14.84
CA ILE A 414 2.33 2.28 -13.43
C ILE A 414 3.39 1.43 -12.71
N ASP A 415 4.15 1.98 -11.77
CA ASP A 415 5.22 1.24 -11.09
C ASP A 415 4.72 -0.02 -10.37
N LEU A 416 3.40 -0.08 -10.13
CA LEU A 416 2.68 -1.26 -9.71
C LEU A 416 1.93 -1.92 -10.87
N SER A 417 2.30 -3.17 -11.16
CA SER A 417 1.70 -3.94 -12.24
C SER A 417 0.44 -4.67 -11.79
N LEU A 418 -0.39 -5.11 -12.75
CA LEU A 418 -1.48 -6.08 -12.51
C LEU A 418 -1.00 -7.32 -11.73
N SER A 419 0.28 -7.69 -11.88
CA SER A 419 0.89 -8.81 -11.18
C SER A 419 1.08 -8.55 -9.67
N ASP A 420 1.33 -7.30 -9.28
CA ASP A 420 1.49 -6.92 -7.87
C ASP A 420 0.15 -6.88 -7.16
N ILE A 421 -0.89 -6.34 -7.81
CA ILE A 421 -2.30 -6.47 -7.38
C ILE A 421 -2.64 -7.96 -7.17
N GLY A 422 -2.29 -8.81 -8.14
CA GLY A 422 -2.50 -10.25 -8.02
C GLY A 422 -1.74 -10.92 -6.89
N ARG A 423 -0.54 -10.42 -6.56
CA ARG A 423 0.23 -10.87 -5.41
C ARG A 423 -0.47 -10.51 -4.11
N GLN A 424 -1.04 -9.31 -3.99
CA GLN A 424 -1.79 -8.90 -2.80
C GLN A 424 -3.09 -9.70 -2.63
N ILE A 425 -3.81 -9.99 -3.73
CA ILE A 425 -4.99 -10.86 -3.67
C ILE A 425 -4.61 -12.26 -3.19
N LYS A 426 -3.53 -12.85 -3.72
CA LYS A 426 -3.03 -14.15 -3.25
C LYS A 426 -2.64 -14.12 -1.78
N ARG A 427 -2.05 -13.01 -1.31
CA ARG A 427 -1.68 -12.81 0.08
C ARG A 427 -2.91 -12.79 0.97
N LEU A 428 -3.93 -12.03 0.59
CA LEU A 428 -5.23 -11.92 1.28
C LEU A 428 -6.03 -13.23 1.27
N ALA A 429 -5.97 -13.99 0.17
CA ALA A 429 -6.63 -15.30 0.04
C ALA A 429 -5.98 -16.41 0.87
N LYS A 430 -4.67 -16.29 1.13
CA LYS A 430 -3.86 -17.31 1.79
C LYS A 430 -4.48 -17.80 3.11
N PRO A 431 -4.81 -16.96 4.10
CA PRO A 431 -5.29 -17.46 5.39
C PRO A 431 -6.62 -18.23 5.31
N TYR A 432 -7.54 -17.78 4.46
CA TYR A 432 -8.80 -18.47 4.19
C TYR A 432 -8.58 -19.84 3.53
N ARG A 433 -7.75 -19.89 2.49
CA ARG A 433 -7.41 -21.14 1.80
C ARG A 433 -6.71 -22.12 2.74
N ARG A 434 -5.72 -21.65 3.51
CA ARG A 434 -4.96 -22.47 4.46
C ARG A 434 -5.88 -23.11 5.50
N LEU A 435 -6.78 -22.35 6.11
CA LEU A 435 -7.74 -22.91 7.07
C LEU A 435 -8.63 -24.00 6.44
N ALA A 436 -9.01 -23.84 5.16
CA ALA A 436 -9.80 -24.83 4.45
C ALA A 436 -9.03 -26.10 4.07
N THR A 437 -7.76 -25.99 3.69
CA THR A 437 -7.03 -27.08 3.00
C THR A 437 -5.81 -27.62 3.74
N GLU A 438 -5.24 -26.89 4.70
CA GLU A 438 -3.97 -27.24 5.36
C GLU A 438 -4.20 -27.71 6.80
N PRO A 439 -3.82 -28.97 7.15
CA PRO A 439 -4.01 -29.50 8.51
C PRO A 439 -3.32 -28.68 9.61
N GLU A 440 -2.15 -28.08 9.31
CA GLU A 440 -1.42 -27.25 10.27
C GLU A 440 -2.20 -25.98 10.66
N ALA A 441 -2.79 -25.28 9.68
CA ALA A 441 -3.60 -24.11 9.94
C ALA A 441 -4.91 -24.46 10.66
N GLN A 442 -5.51 -25.61 10.32
CA GLN A 442 -6.69 -26.15 11.02
C GLN A 442 -6.38 -26.45 12.49
N GLN A 443 -5.23 -27.09 12.75
CA GLN A 443 -4.79 -27.38 14.11
C GLN A 443 -4.49 -26.09 14.89
N HIS A 444 -3.81 -25.13 14.28
CA HIS A 444 -3.54 -23.83 14.92
C HIS A 444 -4.83 -23.11 15.32
N PHE A 445 -5.84 -23.08 14.45
CA PHE A 445 -7.16 -22.52 14.76
C PHE A 445 -7.86 -23.30 15.89
N ALA A 446 -7.79 -24.64 15.86
CA ALA A 446 -8.38 -25.50 16.88
C ALA A 446 -7.72 -25.29 18.26
N ASP A 447 -6.39 -25.16 18.31
CA ASP A 447 -5.65 -24.86 19.54
C ASP A 447 -6.04 -23.49 20.10
N ALA A 448 -6.24 -22.49 19.23
CA ALA A 448 -6.73 -21.18 19.64
C ALA A 448 -8.18 -21.23 20.17
N LEU A 449 -9.06 -22.06 19.59
CA LEU A 449 -10.40 -22.32 20.15
C LEU A 449 -10.31 -22.95 21.55
N ILE A 450 -9.44 -23.95 21.74
CA ILE A 450 -9.24 -24.58 23.04
C ILE A 450 -8.73 -23.57 24.07
N ALA A 451 -7.77 -22.72 23.68
CA ALA A 451 -7.24 -21.65 24.53
C ALA A 451 -8.33 -20.62 24.92
N ALA A 452 -9.29 -20.36 24.03
CA ALA A 452 -10.45 -19.52 24.28
C ALA A 452 -11.56 -20.19 25.10
N GLY A 453 -11.37 -21.45 25.54
CA GLY A 453 -12.29 -22.18 26.42
C GLY A 453 -13.30 -23.08 25.71
N PHE A 454 -13.17 -23.30 24.39
CA PHE A 454 -14.04 -24.22 23.67
C PHE A 454 -13.68 -25.70 23.93
N PRO A 455 -14.65 -26.64 23.81
CA PRO A 455 -14.41 -28.07 24.05
C PRO A 455 -13.36 -28.69 23.11
N THR A 456 -12.33 -29.32 23.67
CA THR A 456 -11.23 -29.96 22.91
C THR A 456 -11.70 -30.99 21.89
N ALA A 457 -12.70 -31.81 22.22
CA ALA A 457 -13.18 -32.87 21.34
C ALA A 457 -13.82 -32.34 20.04
N HIS A 458 -14.25 -31.07 20.02
CA HIS A 458 -15.00 -30.47 18.91
C HIS A 458 -14.23 -29.35 18.20
N ALA A 459 -13.10 -28.90 18.74
CA ALA A 459 -12.34 -27.78 18.22
C ALA A 459 -11.82 -28.01 16.79
N LEU A 460 -11.19 -29.17 16.52
CA LEU A 460 -10.64 -29.47 15.19
C LEU A 460 -11.74 -29.68 14.12
N PRO A 461 -12.81 -30.47 14.37
CA PRO A 461 -13.94 -30.55 13.45
C PRO A 461 -14.58 -29.18 13.15
N ALA A 462 -14.70 -28.31 14.15
CA ALA A 462 -15.22 -26.97 13.97
C ALA A 462 -14.28 -26.09 13.13
N ALA A 463 -12.97 -26.12 13.39
CA ALA A 463 -11.97 -25.41 12.58
C ALA A 463 -12.03 -25.82 11.10
N GLN A 464 -12.16 -27.12 10.83
CA GLN A 464 -12.34 -27.67 9.47
C GLN A 464 -13.63 -27.16 8.82
N ARG A 465 -14.76 -27.22 9.54
CA ARG A 465 -16.06 -26.74 9.04
C ARG A 465 -15.99 -25.25 8.72
N VAL A 466 -15.48 -24.43 9.64
CA VAL A 466 -15.28 -22.99 9.44
C VAL A 466 -14.43 -22.73 8.20
N GLY A 467 -13.28 -23.39 8.07
CA GLY A 467 -12.40 -23.23 6.92
C GLY A 467 -13.09 -23.52 5.60
N VAL A 468 -13.77 -24.67 5.49
CA VAL A 468 -14.48 -25.07 4.27
C VAL A 468 -15.61 -24.08 3.94
N THR A 469 -16.44 -23.72 4.92
CA THR A 469 -17.56 -22.77 4.73
C THR A 469 -17.06 -21.42 4.24
N LEU A 470 -16.01 -20.87 4.86
CA LEU A 470 -15.43 -19.60 4.45
C LEU A 470 -14.84 -19.66 3.05
N TRP A 471 -14.01 -20.67 2.74
CA TRP A 471 -13.34 -20.75 1.45
C TRP A 471 -14.33 -20.95 0.30
N GLN A 472 -15.34 -21.82 0.46
CA GLN A 472 -16.37 -22.00 -0.57
C GLN A 472 -17.12 -20.71 -0.90
N ALA A 473 -17.37 -19.85 0.09
CA ALA A 473 -18.05 -18.58 -0.11
C ALA A 473 -17.13 -17.50 -0.69
N LEU A 474 -15.85 -17.47 -0.31
CA LEU A 474 -14.93 -16.37 -0.60
C LEU A 474 -13.99 -16.64 -1.78
N GLU A 475 -13.71 -17.90 -2.14
CA GLU A 475 -12.81 -18.25 -3.24
C GLU A 475 -13.09 -17.49 -4.54
N PRO A 476 -14.35 -17.34 -5.00
CA PRO A 476 -14.62 -16.59 -6.24
C PRO A 476 -14.23 -15.12 -6.15
N LEU A 477 -14.33 -14.52 -4.95
CA LEU A 477 -13.95 -13.13 -4.68
C LEU A 477 -12.42 -13.00 -4.58
N LEU A 478 -11.75 -13.98 -3.97
CA LEU A 478 -10.32 -13.93 -3.61
C LEU A 478 -9.38 -14.51 -4.68
N SER A 479 -9.86 -14.60 -5.92
CA SER A 479 -9.07 -15.13 -7.01
C SER A 479 -8.28 -14.05 -7.74
N SER A 480 -7.03 -14.36 -8.10
CA SER A 480 -6.12 -13.47 -8.83
C SER A 480 -6.10 -13.71 -10.35
N GLU A 481 -7.07 -14.43 -10.91
CA GLU A 481 -7.11 -14.73 -12.34
C GLU A 481 -7.96 -13.70 -13.11
N LEU A 482 -7.42 -13.10 -14.17
CA LEU A 482 -8.15 -12.17 -15.06
C LEU A 482 -8.96 -12.88 -16.15
N SER A 483 -8.59 -14.11 -16.49
CA SER A 483 -9.20 -14.83 -17.61
C SER A 483 -10.63 -15.23 -17.26
N PRO A 484 -11.60 -15.01 -18.17
CA PRO A 484 -12.94 -15.57 -18.00
C PRO A 484 -12.84 -17.08 -17.77
N THR A 485 -13.43 -17.55 -16.67
CA THR A 485 -13.56 -18.99 -16.43
C THR A 485 -15.00 -19.38 -16.74
N GLN A 486 -15.22 -20.34 -17.63
CA GLN A 486 -16.53 -20.95 -17.70
C GLN A 486 -16.74 -21.76 -16.43
N VAL A 487 -17.75 -21.43 -15.65
CA VAL A 487 -18.16 -22.26 -14.52
C VAL A 487 -19.49 -22.90 -14.85
N GLY A 488 -19.45 -24.23 -14.95
CA GLY A 488 -20.64 -25.05 -14.94
C GLY A 488 -21.21 -25.06 -13.53
N TRP A 489 -21.97 -24.02 -13.17
CA TRP A 489 -22.74 -24.02 -11.93
C TRP A 489 -24.04 -24.79 -12.17
N THR A 490 -24.09 -26.04 -11.73
CA THR A 490 -25.37 -26.75 -11.56
C THR A 490 -25.93 -26.39 -10.19
N ALA A 491 -26.83 -25.41 -10.13
CA ALA A 491 -27.53 -25.05 -8.91
C ALA A 491 -28.44 -26.21 -8.47
N ASN A 492 -27.96 -27.08 -7.57
CA ASN A 492 -28.80 -27.98 -6.79
C ASN A 492 -29.11 -27.33 -5.44
N LEU A 493 -29.80 -26.20 -5.47
CA LEU A 493 -30.40 -25.57 -4.28
C LEU A 493 -31.92 -25.76 -4.36
N THR A 494 -32.38 -27.00 -4.27
CA THR A 494 -33.72 -27.28 -3.76
C THR A 494 -33.56 -27.88 -2.37
N PRO A 495 -34.14 -27.28 -1.31
CA PRO A 495 -34.27 -27.97 -0.04
C PRO A 495 -34.98 -29.29 -0.30
N LYS A 496 -34.43 -30.41 0.19
CA LYS A 496 -35.19 -31.66 0.24
C LYS A 496 -36.42 -31.36 1.11
N PRO A 497 -37.66 -31.48 0.60
CA PRO A 497 -38.82 -31.44 1.46
C PRO A 497 -38.75 -32.66 2.38
N ASP A 498 -38.87 -32.42 3.68
CA ASP A 498 -39.00 -33.47 4.67
C ASP A 498 -40.13 -34.42 4.27
N THR A 499 -39.77 -35.70 4.12
CA THR A 499 -40.73 -36.73 3.75
C THR A 499 -41.62 -37.06 4.93
N ALA A 500 -42.84 -36.50 4.93
CA ALA A 500 -43.97 -37.05 5.67
C ALA A 500 -45.13 -37.35 4.70
N SER A 501 -45.41 -38.65 4.57
CA SER A 501 -46.66 -39.32 4.17
C SER A 501 -47.69 -38.60 3.26
N GLY A 502 -48.04 -39.24 2.14
CA GLY A 502 -49.36 -39.07 1.54
C GLY A 502 -49.37 -39.23 0.02
N SER A 503 -50.05 -40.27 -0.45
CA SER A 503 -50.25 -40.56 -1.87
C SER A 503 -51.05 -39.46 -2.60
N SER A 504 -50.54 -38.99 -3.74
CA SER A 504 -51.36 -38.79 -4.95
C SER A 504 -50.47 -38.49 -6.16
N ASN A 505 -50.84 -39.09 -7.29
CA ASN A 505 -50.24 -38.88 -8.59
C ASN A 505 -50.37 -37.41 -9.03
N ASN A 506 -49.24 -36.75 -9.29
CA ASN A 506 -49.20 -35.60 -10.19
C ASN A 506 -47.93 -35.66 -11.04
N ALA A 507 -48.11 -35.55 -12.35
CA ALA A 507 -47.03 -35.52 -13.34
C ALA A 507 -46.17 -34.27 -13.13
N VAL A 508 -44.96 -34.47 -12.61
CA VAL A 508 -43.93 -33.43 -12.51
C VAL A 508 -43.36 -33.22 -13.90
N ALA A 509 -43.64 -32.06 -14.49
CA ALA A 509 -42.88 -31.57 -15.64
C ALA A 509 -41.40 -31.45 -15.20
N LYS A 510 -40.52 -32.23 -15.84
CA LYS A 510 -39.07 -31.99 -15.77
C LYS A 510 -38.81 -30.61 -16.36
N VAL A 511 -38.74 -29.59 -15.53
CA VAL A 511 -38.08 -28.33 -15.89
C VAL A 511 -36.61 -28.70 -16.05
N GLY A 512 -36.16 -28.73 -17.31
CA GLY A 512 -34.74 -28.86 -17.59
C GLY A 512 -34.03 -27.70 -16.91
N ALA A 513 -33.04 -28.00 -16.06
CA ALA A 513 -32.09 -27.00 -15.63
C ALA A 513 -31.36 -26.52 -16.88
N GLU A 514 -31.81 -25.41 -17.46
CA GLU A 514 -30.99 -24.67 -18.41
C GLU A 514 -29.77 -24.17 -17.63
N THR A 515 -28.65 -24.86 -17.83
CA THR A 515 -27.34 -24.29 -17.53
C THR A 515 -27.18 -23.09 -18.46
N VAL A 516 -27.58 -21.90 -18.00
CA VAL A 516 -27.14 -20.65 -18.62
C VAL A 516 -25.64 -20.60 -18.38
N PRO A 517 -24.80 -20.59 -19.42
CA PRO A 517 -23.37 -20.40 -19.25
C PRO A 517 -23.15 -18.99 -18.71
N SER A 518 -23.09 -18.82 -17.39
CA SER A 518 -22.59 -17.59 -16.80
C SER A 518 -21.08 -17.63 -16.89
N THR A 519 -20.49 -16.75 -17.68
CA THR A 519 -19.04 -16.60 -17.70
C THR A 519 -18.62 -15.98 -16.37
N LEU A 520 -17.75 -16.65 -15.60
CA LEU A 520 -17.18 -16.03 -14.40
C LEU A 520 -16.17 -14.99 -14.80
N TYR A 521 -16.41 -13.76 -14.38
CA TYR A 521 -15.44 -12.68 -14.37
C TYR A 521 -15.09 -12.38 -12.91
N ARG A 522 -13.85 -12.70 -12.52
CA ARG A 522 -13.36 -12.66 -11.13
C ARG A 522 -13.01 -11.20 -10.76
N ARG A 523 -13.63 -10.68 -9.69
CA ARG A 523 -13.87 -9.24 -9.50
C ARG A 523 -12.80 -8.45 -8.73
N ALA A 524 -12.09 -9.07 -7.79
CA ALA A 524 -11.14 -8.36 -6.91
C ALA A 524 -9.97 -7.71 -7.67
N MET A 525 -9.41 -8.42 -8.66
CA MET A 525 -8.33 -7.89 -9.48
C MET A 525 -8.81 -6.73 -10.34
N LEU A 526 -10.05 -6.77 -10.84
CA LEU A 526 -10.62 -5.69 -11.61
C LEU A 526 -10.93 -4.47 -10.74
N GLN A 527 -11.45 -4.63 -9.51
CA GLN A 527 -11.64 -3.52 -8.57
C GLN A 527 -10.34 -2.77 -8.31
N LEU A 528 -9.29 -3.51 -7.97
CA LEU A 528 -7.95 -2.96 -7.76
C LEU A 528 -7.38 -2.31 -9.02
N THR A 529 -7.62 -2.92 -10.19
CA THR A 529 -7.12 -2.41 -11.48
C THR A 529 -7.87 -1.18 -11.97
N LEU A 530 -9.17 -1.06 -11.68
CA LEU A 530 -9.98 0.09 -12.09
C LEU A 530 -9.81 1.28 -11.16
N ILE A 531 -9.71 1.03 -9.85
CA ILE A 531 -9.18 2.03 -8.92
C ILE A 531 -7.81 2.47 -9.44
N ALA A 532 -7.01 1.51 -9.96
CA ALA A 532 -5.71 1.81 -10.53
C ALA A 532 -5.69 2.57 -11.86
N ALA A 533 -6.75 2.46 -12.66
CA ALA A 533 -6.83 3.04 -14.00
C ALA A 533 -7.62 4.37 -14.04
N GLU A 534 -8.34 4.73 -12.98
CA GLU A 534 -9.19 5.93 -12.92
C GLU A 534 -8.60 7.12 -12.16
N LEU A 535 -7.61 6.88 -11.29
CA LEU A 535 -6.77 7.93 -10.73
C LEU A 535 -5.66 8.27 -11.73
#